data_AF-A0A538I952-F1
#
_entry.id   AF-A0A538I952-F1
#
_cell.length_a   1.000
_cell.length_b   1.000
_cell.length_c   1.000
_cell.angle_alpha   90.00
_cell.angle_beta   90.00
_cell.angle_gamma   90.00
#
_symmetry.space_group_name_H-M   'P 1'
#
loop_
_entity.id
_entity.type
_entity.pdbx_description
1 polymer ?
#
loop_
_entity_poly.entity_id
_entity_poly.type
_entity_poly.pdbx_seq_one_letter_code
_entity_poly.pdbx_strand_id
1 'polypeptide(L)'
;GLIRDEILPLLRRLHPAADENLLRALDRRETLPPALAELLAAPVGSKRVDLGGGLQAVREHERLWLERSPVELAGEIRWGEWTIRSELQGLRVRGWRPGDHLAGRRRKIQDVFVDAKVPRSEREAWPLVVRGDEVVAVPGIVEHPEVQAVRH
;
A
#
# COMPACT_ATOMS: atom_id res chain seq x y z
N GLY A 1 -15.43 -27.22 -12.60
CA GLY A 1 -15.90 -25.94 -12.03
C GLY A 1 -14.87 -24.87 -12.28
N LEU A 2 -15.29 -23.61 -12.46
CA LEU A 2 -14.47 -22.47 -12.92
C LEU A 2 -13.04 -22.42 -12.34
N ILE A 3 -12.90 -22.62 -11.02
CA ILE A 3 -11.60 -22.59 -10.35
C ILE A 3 -10.66 -23.69 -10.86
N ARG A 4 -11.15 -24.93 -11.00
CA ARG A 4 -10.33 -26.08 -11.41
C ARG A 4 -10.02 -26.08 -12.91
N ASP A 5 -10.99 -25.67 -13.71
CA ASP A 5 -10.93 -25.87 -15.16
C ASP A 5 -10.35 -24.64 -15.88
N GLU A 6 -10.43 -23.45 -15.28
CA GLU A 6 -9.94 -22.21 -15.89
C GLU A 6 -8.85 -21.52 -15.05
N ILE A 7 -9.08 -21.33 -13.75
CA ILE A 7 -8.20 -20.50 -12.91
C ILE A 7 -6.89 -21.22 -12.55
N LEU A 8 -6.95 -22.46 -12.06
CA LEU A 8 -5.75 -23.23 -11.68
C LEU A 8 -4.76 -23.42 -12.85
N PRO A 9 -5.19 -23.74 -14.08
CA PRO A 9 -4.30 -23.77 -15.23
C PRO A 9 -3.56 -22.45 -15.49
N LEU A 10 -4.21 -21.30 -15.32
CA LEU A 10 -3.57 -20.00 -15.49
C LEU A 10 -2.53 -19.72 -14.40
N LEU A 11 -2.81 -20.10 -13.15
CA LEU A 11 -1.86 -19.92 -12.05
C LEU A 11 -0.60 -20.77 -12.21
N ARG A 12 -0.72 -22.00 -12.74
CA ARG A 12 0.44 -22.85 -13.07
C ARG A 12 1.33 -22.24 -14.14
N ARG A 13 0.76 -21.46 -15.07
CA ARG A 13 1.54 -20.71 -16.08
C ARG A 13 2.35 -19.58 -15.45
N LEU A 14 1.88 -19.02 -14.33
CA LEU A 14 2.61 -17.97 -13.60
C LEU A 14 3.73 -18.56 -12.73
N HIS A 15 3.49 -19.70 -12.08
CA HIS A 15 4.50 -20.34 -11.26
C HIS A 15 4.27 -21.87 -11.16
N PRO A 16 5.31 -22.71 -11.35
CA PRO A 16 5.16 -24.16 -11.36
C PRO A 16 4.65 -24.73 -10.02
N ALA A 17 4.96 -24.09 -8.89
CA ALA A 17 4.49 -24.48 -7.55
C ALA A 17 3.13 -23.85 -7.14
N ALA A 18 2.33 -23.35 -8.08
CA ALA A 18 1.07 -22.65 -7.76
C ALA A 18 0.10 -23.51 -6.93
N ASP A 19 -0.07 -24.78 -7.29
CA ASP A 19 -0.98 -25.70 -6.61
C ASP A 19 -0.57 -25.95 -5.16
N GLU A 20 0.72 -26.25 -4.93
CA GLU A 20 1.25 -26.46 -3.58
C GLU A 20 1.17 -25.20 -2.72
N ASN A 21 1.41 -24.02 -3.32
CA ASN A 21 1.28 -22.75 -2.62
C ASN A 21 -0.18 -22.46 -2.24
N LEU A 22 -1.14 -22.78 -3.11
CA LEU A 22 -2.57 -22.62 -2.83
C LEU A 22 -3.06 -23.60 -1.76
N LEU A 23 -2.68 -24.87 -1.86
CA LEU A 23 -3.00 -25.88 -0.84
C LEU A 23 -2.43 -25.47 0.51
N ARG A 24 -1.16 -25.07 0.54
CA ARG A 24 -0.51 -24.53 1.75
C ARG A 24 -1.23 -23.30 2.30
N ALA A 25 -1.75 -22.42 1.46
CA ALA A 25 -2.52 -21.26 1.91
C ALA A 25 -3.91 -21.62 2.47
N LEU A 26 -4.56 -22.65 1.90
CA LEU A 26 -5.89 -23.11 2.30
C LEU A 26 -5.87 -23.96 3.58
N ASP A 27 -4.84 -24.79 3.78
CA ASP A 27 -4.62 -25.54 5.02
C ASP A 27 -4.24 -24.64 6.19
N ARG A 28 -3.76 -23.43 5.89
CA ARG A 28 -3.28 -22.42 6.84
C ARG A 28 -4.29 -21.34 7.17
N ARG A 29 -5.60 -21.60 7.03
CA ARG A 29 -6.63 -20.63 7.44
C ARG A 29 -6.49 -20.15 8.90
N GLU A 30 -5.78 -20.91 9.76
CA GLU A 30 -5.40 -20.52 11.13
C GLU A 30 -4.22 -19.52 11.24
N THR A 31 -3.50 -19.21 10.16
CA THR A 31 -2.24 -18.42 10.20
C THR A 31 -2.24 -17.15 9.35
N LEU A 32 -3.39 -16.76 8.79
CA LEU A 32 -3.50 -15.44 8.16
C LEU A 32 -3.28 -14.36 9.23
N PRO A 33 -2.50 -13.29 8.94
CA PRO A 33 -2.41 -12.16 9.85
C PRO A 33 -3.82 -11.69 10.22
N PRO A 34 -4.13 -11.42 11.50
CA PRO A 34 -5.48 -11.08 11.94
C PRO A 34 -6.11 -9.94 11.12
N ALA A 35 -5.33 -8.94 10.74
CA ALA A 35 -5.80 -7.84 9.88
C ALA A 35 -6.24 -8.30 8.48
N LEU A 36 -5.53 -9.26 7.86
CA LEU A 36 -5.89 -9.85 6.56
C LEU A 36 -7.07 -10.82 6.70
N ALA A 37 -7.14 -11.59 7.80
CA ALA A 37 -8.29 -12.45 8.08
C ALA A 37 -9.56 -11.61 8.29
N GLU A 38 -9.48 -10.53 9.07
CA GLU A 38 -10.54 -9.53 9.22
C GLU A 38 -10.87 -8.84 7.88
N LEU A 39 -9.85 -8.51 7.07
CA LEU A 39 -10.05 -7.97 5.73
C LEU A 39 -10.83 -8.95 4.85
N LEU A 40 -10.54 -10.25 4.94
CA LEU A 40 -11.22 -11.29 4.18
C LEU A 40 -12.64 -11.55 4.70
N ALA A 41 -12.85 -11.47 6.01
CA ALA A 41 -14.14 -11.72 6.67
C ALA A 41 -15.08 -10.50 6.69
N ALA A 42 -14.55 -9.28 6.54
CA ALA A 42 -15.35 -8.06 6.48
C ALA A 42 -16.20 -8.07 5.18
N PRO A 43 -17.54 -8.06 5.27
CA PRO A 43 -18.40 -8.15 4.11
C PRO A 43 -18.39 -6.85 3.28
N VAL A 44 -18.12 -5.70 3.89
CA VAL A 44 -18.12 -4.40 3.19
C VAL A 44 -17.18 -3.42 3.90
N GLY A 45 -16.42 -2.63 3.14
CA GLY A 45 -15.62 -1.51 3.68
C GLY A 45 -14.30 -1.28 2.93
N SER A 46 -13.61 -0.20 3.29
CA SER A 46 -12.27 0.13 2.78
C SER A 46 -11.23 -0.14 3.86
N LYS A 47 -10.29 -1.04 3.60
CA LYS A 47 -9.21 -1.39 4.54
C LYS A 47 -7.96 -1.81 3.76
N ARG A 48 -6.81 -1.32 4.18
CA ARG A 48 -5.50 -1.72 3.65
C ARG A 48 -4.74 -2.46 4.73
N VAL A 49 -4.08 -3.53 4.33
CA VAL A 49 -3.32 -4.40 5.23
C VAL A 49 -1.97 -4.64 4.56
N ASP A 50 -0.91 -4.12 5.15
CA ASP A 50 0.45 -4.45 4.70
C ASP A 50 0.69 -5.96 4.94
N LEU A 51 1.14 -6.65 3.90
CA LEU A 51 1.48 -8.08 3.87
C LEU A 51 3.00 -8.31 3.85
N GLY A 52 3.81 -7.25 3.91
CA GLY A 52 5.27 -7.32 3.94
C GLY A 52 5.92 -7.34 2.55
N GLY A 53 7.21 -6.98 2.49
CA GLY A 53 7.95 -6.85 1.22
C GLY A 53 7.36 -5.77 0.30
N GLY A 54 6.62 -4.85 0.91
CA GLY A 54 5.82 -3.85 0.25
C GLY A 54 4.47 -4.28 -0.24
N LEU A 55 4.23 -5.58 -0.26
CA LEU A 55 2.96 -6.10 -0.72
C LEU A 55 1.87 -5.67 0.27
N GLN A 56 0.83 -4.94 -0.13
CA GLN A 56 -0.33 -4.59 0.68
C GLN A 56 -1.55 -5.28 0.08
N ALA A 57 -2.36 -5.90 0.92
CA ALA A 57 -3.71 -6.32 0.58
C ALA A 57 -4.67 -5.16 0.80
N VAL A 58 -5.43 -4.84 -0.25
CA VAL A 58 -6.37 -3.73 -0.24
C VAL A 58 -7.76 -4.28 -0.50
N ARG A 59 -8.70 -3.99 0.41
CA ARG A 59 -10.12 -4.15 0.16
C ARG A 59 -10.76 -2.80 -0.04
N GLU A 60 -11.56 -2.71 -1.09
CA GLU A 60 -12.50 -1.61 -1.30
C GLU A 60 -13.84 -2.19 -1.73
N HIS A 61 -14.87 -1.95 -0.92
CA HIS A 61 -16.19 -2.55 -1.08
C HIS A 61 -16.06 -4.09 -1.13
N GLU A 62 -16.50 -4.70 -2.23
CA GLU A 62 -16.48 -6.16 -2.42
C GLU A 62 -15.15 -6.70 -2.97
N ARG A 63 -14.25 -5.82 -3.45
CA ARG A 63 -13.02 -6.23 -4.15
C ARG A 63 -11.82 -6.31 -3.20
N LEU A 64 -10.99 -7.33 -3.37
CA LEU A 64 -9.74 -7.55 -2.62
C LEU A 64 -8.58 -7.87 -3.58
N TRP A 65 -7.45 -7.16 -3.45
CA TRP A 65 -6.25 -7.36 -4.29
C TRP A 65 -4.94 -7.06 -3.54
N LEU A 66 -3.78 -7.26 -4.20
CA LEU A 66 -2.43 -7.11 -3.64
C LEU A 66 -1.59 -6.05 -4.41
N GLU A 67 -0.75 -5.22 -3.76
CA GLU A 67 0.10 -4.15 -4.38
C GLU A 67 1.50 -4.02 -3.72
N ARG A 68 2.64 -3.64 -4.34
CA ARG A 68 4.00 -3.58 -3.66
C ARG A 68 4.50 -2.14 -3.27
N SER A 69 5.33 -1.96 -2.21
CA SER A 69 5.83 -0.68 -1.58
C SER A 69 7.12 -0.76 -0.69
N PRO A 70 8.13 0.15 -0.72
CA PRO A 70 8.16 1.42 -1.41
C PRO A 70 8.39 1.23 -2.90
N VAL A 71 7.65 1.99 -3.70
CA VAL A 71 7.82 2.03 -5.16
C VAL A 71 8.81 3.14 -5.47
N GLU A 72 9.75 2.89 -6.37
CA GLU A 72 10.62 3.94 -6.89
C GLU A 72 9.80 5.00 -7.62
N LEU A 73 9.98 6.27 -7.24
CA LEU A 73 9.37 7.39 -7.94
C LEU A 73 10.30 7.80 -9.10
N ALA A 74 10.28 7.01 -10.16
CA ALA A 74 11.00 7.29 -11.40
C ALA A 74 10.00 7.82 -12.44
N GLY A 75 9.92 9.14 -12.59
CA GLY A 75 8.93 9.78 -13.46
C GLY A 75 7.59 9.90 -12.75
N GLU A 76 6.65 9.02 -13.05
CA GLU A 76 5.27 9.08 -12.53
C GLU A 76 4.81 7.73 -11.98
N ILE A 77 4.11 7.75 -10.84
CA ILE A 77 3.44 6.57 -10.28
C ILE A 77 2.01 6.89 -9.86
N ARG A 78 1.22 5.84 -9.65
CA ARG A 78 -0.10 5.90 -9.02
C ARG A 78 -0.09 5.26 -7.63
N TRP A 79 -0.80 5.86 -6.69
CA TRP A 79 -0.96 5.38 -5.31
C TRP A 79 -2.39 5.65 -4.82
N GLY A 80 -3.27 4.65 -4.86
CA GLY A 80 -4.70 4.89 -4.63
C GLY A 80 -5.24 5.96 -5.60
N GLU A 81 -5.84 7.02 -5.07
CA GLU A 81 -6.37 8.18 -5.80
C GLU A 81 -5.30 9.21 -6.23
N TRP A 82 -4.02 8.97 -5.90
CA TRP A 82 -2.95 9.92 -6.16
C TRP A 82 -2.17 9.57 -7.42
N THR A 83 -1.91 10.59 -8.23
CA THR A 83 -0.83 10.58 -9.22
C THR A 83 0.32 11.40 -8.65
N ILE A 84 1.51 10.80 -8.54
CA ILE A 84 2.70 11.43 -7.96
C ILE A 84 3.82 11.39 -8.99
N ARG A 85 4.42 12.54 -9.27
CA ARG A 85 5.45 12.71 -10.29
C ARG A 85 6.68 13.44 -9.74
N SER A 86 7.85 12.95 -10.12
CA SER A 86 9.14 13.61 -9.91
C SER A 86 10.18 13.10 -10.91
N GLU A 87 11.02 13.99 -11.41
CA GLU A 87 12.23 13.64 -12.18
C GLU A 87 13.46 13.48 -11.25
N LEU A 88 13.29 13.76 -9.96
CA LEU A 88 14.36 13.69 -8.97
C LEU A 88 14.63 12.23 -8.61
N GLN A 89 15.84 11.77 -8.88
CA GLN A 89 16.25 10.41 -8.58
C GLN A 89 16.37 10.14 -7.07
N GLY A 90 16.24 8.85 -6.72
CA GLY A 90 16.38 8.36 -5.35
C GLY A 90 15.16 8.63 -4.46
N LEU A 91 14.04 9.06 -5.04
CA LEU A 91 12.76 9.17 -4.35
C LEU A 91 12.00 7.84 -4.41
N ARG A 92 11.26 7.56 -3.33
CA ARG A 92 10.34 6.41 -3.24
C ARG A 92 9.02 6.86 -2.65
N VAL A 93 7.95 6.13 -2.95
CA VAL A 93 6.64 6.35 -2.34
C VAL A 93 6.22 5.13 -1.54
N ARG A 94 5.76 5.36 -0.31
CA ARG A 94 5.21 4.32 0.56
C ARG A 94 4.08 4.83 1.44
N GLY A 95 3.34 3.91 2.06
CA GLY A 95 2.37 4.26 3.09
C GLY A 95 3.03 4.81 4.37
N TRP A 96 2.25 5.53 5.15
CA TRP A 96 2.66 6.06 6.45
C TRP A 96 2.95 4.96 7.49
N ARG A 97 3.95 5.23 8.33
CA ARG A 97 4.34 4.37 9.46
C ARG A 97 4.41 5.20 10.75
N PRO A 98 3.98 4.64 11.90
CA PRO A 98 4.22 5.26 13.19
C PRO A 98 5.71 5.56 13.37
N GLY A 99 6.03 6.78 13.83
CA GLY A 99 7.42 7.23 13.97
C GLY A 99 7.99 7.92 12.73
N ASP A 100 7.23 8.07 11.65
CA ASP A 100 7.65 8.91 10.52
C ASP A 100 7.78 10.38 10.94
N HIS A 101 8.86 11.02 10.48
CA HIS A 101 9.16 12.43 10.69
C HIS A 101 9.44 13.12 9.36
N LEU A 102 9.09 14.40 9.29
CA LEU A 102 9.38 15.22 8.12
C LEU A 102 10.88 15.56 8.06
N ALA A 103 11.50 15.39 6.89
CA ALA A 103 12.90 15.66 6.63
C ALA A 103 13.28 17.10 7.06
N GLY A 104 14.43 17.24 7.71
CA GLY A 104 14.94 18.54 8.19
C GLY A 104 14.08 19.23 9.26
N ARG A 105 13.01 18.57 9.77
CA ARG A 105 12.16 19.10 10.84
C ARG A 105 11.99 18.06 11.95
N ARG A 106 11.83 18.50 13.20
CA ARG A 106 11.51 17.60 14.33
C ARG A 106 10.03 17.20 14.40
N ARG A 107 9.23 17.46 13.34
CA ARG A 107 7.77 17.28 13.37
C ARG A 107 7.39 15.87 12.92
N LYS A 108 6.56 15.20 13.72
CA LYS A 108 6.01 13.86 13.40
C LYS A 108 4.96 13.97 12.31
N ILE A 109 4.93 13.00 11.40
CA ILE A 109 3.88 12.90 10.38
C ILE A 109 2.50 12.65 11.01
N GLN A 110 2.45 12.03 12.19
CA GLN A 110 1.21 11.91 12.95
C GLN A 110 0.59 13.27 13.25
N ASP A 111 1.39 14.23 13.70
CA ASP A 111 0.93 15.59 14.02
C ASP A 111 0.53 16.33 12.74
N VAL A 112 1.28 16.12 11.64
CA VAL A 112 0.91 16.62 10.31
C VAL A 112 -0.49 16.16 9.90
N PHE A 113 -0.81 14.88 10.07
CA PHE A 113 -2.14 14.35 9.79
C PHE A 113 -3.22 14.84 10.74
N VAL A 114 -2.90 15.03 12.02
CA VAL A 114 -3.84 15.61 12.98
C VAL A 114 -4.20 17.04 12.57
N ASP A 115 -3.20 17.85 12.24
CA ASP A 115 -3.38 19.26 11.89
C ASP A 115 -4.11 19.43 10.55
N ALA A 116 -3.80 18.55 9.58
CA ALA A 116 -4.54 18.46 8.32
C ALA A 116 -5.90 17.76 8.46
N LYS A 117 -6.27 17.32 9.66
CA LYS A 117 -7.53 16.62 9.98
C LYS A 117 -7.79 15.38 9.12
N VAL A 118 -6.73 14.65 8.78
CA VAL A 118 -6.84 13.38 8.03
C VAL A 118 -7.48 12.32 8.94
N PRO A 119 -8.58 11.67 8.50
CA PRO A 119 -9.22 10.60 9.25
C PRO A 119 -8.27 9.42 9.51
N ARG A 120 -8.37 8.78 10.68
CA ARG A 120 -7.44 7.71 11.09
C ARG A 120 -7.39 6.55 10.09
N SER A 121 -8.52 6.18 9.50
CA SER A 121 -8.64 5.13 8.48
C SER A 121 -7.90 5.46 7.18
N GLU A 122 -7.71 6.73 6.86
CA GLU A 122 -7.02 7.17 5.64
C GLU A 122 -5.50 7.27 5.85
N ARG A 123 -5.05 7.54 7.08
CA ARG A 123 -3.63 7.78 7.38
C ARG A 123 -2.74 6.61 6.99
N GLU A 124 -3.17 5.38 7.30
CA GLU A 124 -2.39 4.16 7.01
C GLU A 124 -2.19 3.95 5.49
N ALA A 125 -3.15 4.43 4.70
CA ALA A 125 -3.12 4.35 3.24
C ALA A 125 -2.46 5.56 2.57
N TRP A 126 -2.20 6.64 3.31
CA TRP A 126 -1.78 7.91 2.73
C TRP A 126 -0.35 7.78 2.16
N PRO A 127 -0.11 8.21 0.91
CA PRO A 127 1.22 8.15 0.34
C PRO A 127 2.16 9.12 1.05
N LEU A 128 3.39 8.69 1.28
CA LEU A 128 4.50 9.53 1.70
C LEU A 128 5.62 9.40 0.67
N VAL A 129 6.16 10.54 0.24
CA VAL A 129 7.35 10.56 -0.61
C VAL A 129 8.57 10.65 0.30
N VAL A 130 9.47 9.71 0.13
CA VAL A 130 10.66 9.56 0.98
C VAL A 130 11.94 9.60 0.16
N ARG A 131 13.00 10.13 0.75
CA ARG A 131 14.38 9.99 0.27
C ARG A 131 15.17 9.28 1.37
N GLY A 132 15.71 8.10 1.06
CA GLY A 132 16.23 7.22 2.10
C GLY A 132 15.10 6.83 3.07
N ASP A 133 15.23 7.24 4.33
CA ASP A 133 14.25 7.02 5.40
C ASP A 133 13.47 8.29 5.80
N GLU A 134 13.85 9.45 5.25
CA GLU A 134 13.21 10.73 5.60
C GLU A 134 12.01 11.02 4.71
N VAL A 135 10.92 11.52 5.30
CA VAL A 135 9.73 11.95 4.55
C VAL A 135 9.97 13.35 4.01
N VAL A 136 10.06 13.49 2.69
CA VAL A 136 10.33 14.78 2.04
C VAL A 136 9.06 15.48 1.58
N ALA A 137 7.99 14.73 1.31
CA ALA A 137 6.68 15.27 0.97
C ALA A 137 5.54 14.40 1.50
N VAL A 138 4.43 15.06 1.83
CA VAL A 138 3.15 14.42 2.16
C VAL A 138 2.13 14.98 1.16
N PRO A 139 1.81 14.28 0.06
CA PRO A 139 0.83 14.70 -0.94
C PRO A 139 -0.41 15.35 -0.34
N GLY A 140 -0.70 16.58 -0.80
CA GLY A 140 -1.83 17.40 -0.34
C GLY A 140 -1.69 18.10 1.01
N ILE A 141 -0.57 17.91 1.73
CA ILE A 141 -0.39 18.46 3.09
C ILE A 141 0.97 19.15 3.25
N VAL A 142 2.04 18.50 2.79
CA VAL A 142 3.40 19.03 2.82
C VAL A 142 4.00 18.93 1.42
N GLU A 143 4.22 20.08 0.81
CA GLU A 143 4.79 20.20 -0.53
C GLU A 143 6.30 20.05 -0.53
N HIS A 144 6.83 19.57 -1.64
CA HIS A 144 8.26 19.56 -1.96
C HIS A 144 8.43 20.12 -3.38
N PRO A 145 9.39 21.02 -3.65
CA PRO A 145 9.49 21.72 -4.94
C PRO A 145 9.58 20.82 -6.17
N GLU A 146 10.23 19.65 -6.03
CA GLU A 146 10.43 18.69 -7.11
C GLU A 146 9.41 17.54 -7.13
N VAL A 147 8.39 17.58 -6.26
CA VAL A 147 7.35 16.55 -6.20
C VAL A 147 6.02 17.19 -6.55
N GLN A 148 5.39 16.69 -7.61
CA GLN A 148 4.04 17.05 -7.99
C GLN A 148 3.10 15.92 -7.58
N ALA A 149 2.02 16.24 -6.88
CA ALA A 149 1.02 15.26 -6.50
C ALA A 149 -0.39 15.80 -6.74
N VAL A 150 -1.22 15.03 -7.43
CA VAL A 150 -2.62 15.35 -7.73
C VAL A 150 -3.49 14.21 -7.21
N ARG A 151 -4.58 14.54 -6.52
CA ARG A 151 -5.62 13.58 -6.10
C ARG A 151 -6.77 13.65 -7.09
N HIS A 152 -7.25 12.50 -7.55
CA HIS A 152 -8.37 12.37 -8.48
C HIS A 152 -9.65 11.93 -7.77
#